data_AF-A0AAI9R891-F1
#
_entry.id   AF-A0AAI9R891-F1
#
_cell.length_a   1.000
_cell.length_b   1.000
_cell.length_c   1.000
_cell.angle_alpha   90.00
_cell.angle_beta   90.00
_cell.angle_gamma   90.00
#
_symmetry.space_group_name_H-M   'P 1'
#
loop_
_entity.id
_entity.type
_entity.pdbx_description
1 polymer ?
#
loop_
_entity_poly.entity_id
_entity_poly.type
_entity_poly.pdbx_seq_one_letter_code
_entity_poly.pdbx_strand_id
1 'polypeptide(L)'
;MTVGPFSNAPRPFSTVLVANRGEIAVRVIQAAREAGLGSVAVYSDADAGSLHAEAADEAVHLSGEALADTYLNSEAIISAALSSGADAIHPGYGFLSERSDFAIAVTDAGLVWIGPPAKAISTMGDKISARIQMIESGVPVIPGEELTVPDGADHLGALAACAARVGYPLLLKASAGGGGKGMRAVQEPKMLRIEYEAASREASTAFGDGTIYVESLLTGARHIEVQILADSHGNCIHLNERDCSLQRRHQKVIEEAPSPAVNPELRQAMGAAAVKAAESVGYEGAGTVEFLLSSRGEFYFLEMNTRLQVEHPVTEMTTGIDLVLKQFEVAAGLPLGIIQADVGLSGHAIEARVYAEDASRGFLPCVGRLATWKTPQGPGIRVDSGVRQGDAITIDFDPMLAKLIVHAPTRRAALRRLDTALSDLIALGVTTNIGFLRDAAAHQVFTTGSVTTDFLDSSDISGFSHTEVEPTVLVAVACAAQRLGLERDSSDGGMRALDEHTGHPGDPFRTLTRSFP
;
A
#
# COMPACT_ATOMS: atom_id res chain seq x y z
N MET A 1 -26.80 -2.75 -26.71
CA MET A 1 -25.73 -2.00 -26.02
C MET A 1 -26.31 -1.60 -24.68
N THR A 2 -25.91 -2.29 -23.62
CA THR A 2 -26.20 -1.85 -22.25
C THR A 2 -25.55 -0.49 -22.06
N VAL A 3 -26.34 0.49 -21.64
CA VAL A 3 -25.87 1.84 -21.33
C VAL A 3 -24.97 1.70 -20.09
N GLY A 4 -23.67 1.97 -20.22
CA GLY A 4 -22.71 1.86 -19.11
C GLY A 4 -23.05 2.81 -17.95
N PRO A 5 -22.54 2.55 -16.73
CA PRO A 5 -22.95 3.24 -15.49
C PRO A 5 -22.76 4.77 -15.55
N PHE A 6 -21.78 5.24 -16.33
CA PHE A 6 -21.44 6.66 -16.45
C PHE A 6 -21.81 7.28 -17.80
N SER A 7 -22.69 6.66 -18.60
CA SER A 7 -23.03 7.16 -19.94
C SER A 7 -23.55 8.61 -19.96
N ASN A 8 -24.18 9.05 -18.87
CA ASN A 8 -24.79 10.37 -18.72
C ASN A 8 -23.96 11.28 -17.79
N ALA A 9 -22.78 10.84 -17.36
CA ALA A 9 -21.91 11.63 -16.51
C ALA A 9 -21.23 12.76 -17.32
N PRO A 10 -20.78 13.84 -16.66
CA PRO A 10 -20.09 14.94 -17.35
C PRO A 10 -18.84 14.51 -18.15
N ARG A 11 -18.11 13.51 -17.66
CA ARG A 11 -16.96 12.86 -18.32
C ARG A 11 -17.27 11.36 -18.46
N PRO A 12 -18.06 10.95 -19.47
CA PRO A 12 -18.50 9.57 -19.57
C PRO A 12 -17.34 8.64 -19.95
N PHE A 13 -17.26 7.49 -19.30
CA PHE A 13 -16.35 6.40 -19.67
C PHE A 13 -17.01 5.05 -19.36
N SER A 14 -16.60 4.00 -20.08
CA SER A 14 -17.15 2.66 -19.99
C SER A 14 -16.09 1.59 -19.75
N THR A 15 -14.84 1.85 -20.15
CA THR A 15 -13.71 0.92 -19.98
C THR A 15 -12.53 1.62 -19.31
N VAL A 16 -11.96 0.98 -18.29
CA VAL A 16 -10.81 1.49 -17.53
C VAL A 16 -9.58 0.62 -17.82
N LEU A 17 -8.50 1.23 -18.29
CA LEU A 17 -7.18 0.61 -18.28
C LEU A 17 -6.51 0.85 -16.93
N VAL A 18 -5.99 -0.21 -16.34
CA VAL A 18 -5.21 -0.12 -15.10
C VAL A 18 -3.73 -0.09 -15.43
N ALA A 19 -3.10 1.08 -15.25
CA ALA A 19 -1.68 1.29 -15.48
C ALA A 19 -0.83 0.84 -14.28
N ASN A 20 -1.04 -0.40 -13.84
CA ASN A 20 -0.38 -0.98 -12.67
C ASN A 20 -0.38 -2.52 -12.74
N ARG A 21 0.12 -3.18 -11.70
CA ARG A 21 0.22 -4.64 -11.56
C ARG A 21 -0.14 -5.11 -10.15
N GLY A 22 -0.15 -6.43 -9.94
CA GLY A 22 -0.28 -7.02 -8.61
C GLY A 22 -1.63 -6.73 -7.95
N GLU A 23 -1.64 -6.62 -6.61
CA GLU A 23 -2.90 -6.55 -5.84
C GLU A 23 -3.73 -5.32 -6.21
N ILE A 24 -3.11 -4.16 -6.39
CA ILE A 24 -3.85 -2.94 -6.71
C ILE A 24 -4.52 -3.01 -8.06
N ALA A 25 -3.89 -3.69 -9.04
CA ALA A 25 -4.53 -3.90 -10.32
C ALA A 25 -5.75 -4.80 -10.19
N VAL A 26 -5.64 -5.90 -9.43
CA VAL A 26 -6.78 -6.77 -9.11
C VAL A 26 -7.90 -5.99 -8.40
N ARG A 27 -7.57 -5.16 -7.41
CA ARG A 27 -8.53 -4.32 -6.66
C ARG A 27 -9.30 -3.36 -7.58
N VAL A 28 -8.61 -2.69 -8.50
CA VAL A 28 -9.23 -1.75 -9.45
C VAL A 28 -10.08 -2.48 -10.48
N ILE A 29 -9.61 -3.62 -11.00
CA ILE A 29 -10.37 -4.48 -11.91
C ILE A 29 -11.66 -4.99 -11.25
N GLN A 30 -11.60 -5.42 -9.99
CA GLN A 30 -12.76 -5.86 -9.24
C GLN A 30 -13.78 -4.72 -9.06
N ALA A 31 -13.34 -3.52 -8.66
CA ALA A 31 -14.21 -2.35 -8.59
C ALA A 31 -14.83 -2.01 -9.96
N ALA A 32 -14.06 -2.10 -11.05
CA ALA A 32 -14.56 -1.82 -12.39
C ALA A 32 -15.70 -2.79 -12.75
N ARG A 33 -15.49 -4.09 -12.48
CA ARG A 33 -16.51 -5.13 -12.69
C ARG A 33 -17.77 -4.89 -11.85
N GLU A 34 -17.62 -4.52 -10.57
CA GLU A 34 -18.74 -4.21 -9.67
C GLU A 34 -19.52 -2.96 -10.11
N ALA A 35 -18.84 -1.96 -10.65
CA ALA A 35 -19.45 -0.78 -11.23
C ALA A 35 -20.16 -1.05 -12.57
N GLY A 36 -19.87 -2.18 -13.22
CA GLY A 36 -20.36 -2.50 -14.57
C GLY A 36 -19.54 -1.84 -15.69
N LEU A 37 -18.26 -1.57 -15.44
CA LEU A 37 -17.27 -1.09 -16.41
C LEU A 37 -16.46 -2.25 -16.99
N GLY A 38 -15.97 -2.08 -18.21
CA GLY A 38 -14.93 -2.93 -18.77
C GLY A 38 -13.57 -2.62 -18.14
N SER A 39 -12.68 -3.62 -18.12
CA SER A 39 -11.35 -3.51 -17.52
C SER A 39 -10.25 -4.01 -18.46
N VAL A 40 -9.17 -3.23 -18.57
CA VAL A 40 -7.98 -3.59 -19.34
C VAL A 40 -6.76 -3.61 -18.43
N ALA A 41 -6.05 -4.73 -18.39
CA ALA A 41 -4.76 -4.85 -17.73
C ALA A 41 -3.61 -4.57 -18.71
N VAL A 42 -2.50 -4.03 -18.20
CA VAL A 42 -1.22 -4.06 -18.92
C VAL A 42 -0.26 -5.02 -18.22
N TYR A 43 0.55 -5.72 -19.00
CA TYR A 43 1.53 -6.67 -18.46
C TYR A 43 2.85 -6.65 -19.22
N SER A 44 3.94 -6.93 -18.50
CA SER A 44 5.26 -7.23 -19.07
C SER A 44 5.44 -8.73 -19.25
N ASP A 45 6.49 -9.18 -19.95
CA ASP A 45 6.80 -10.61 -20.10
C ASP A 45 6.88 -11.36 -18.74
N ALA A 46 7.39 -10.70 -17.69
CA ALA A 46 7.47 -11.27 -16.34
C ALA A 46 6.08 -11.46 -15.68
N ASP A 47 5.06 -10.73 -16.15
CA ASP A 47 3.68 -10.77 -15.64
C ASP A 47 2.70 -11.47 -16.60
N ALA A 48 3.16 -12.12 -17.68
CA ALA A 48 2.28 -12.73 -18.69
C ALA A 48 1.27 -13.77 -18.14
N GLY A 49 1.55 -14.34 -16.97
CA GLY A 49 0.65 -15.27 -16.26
C GLY A 49 0.15 -14.76 -14.91
N SER A 50 0.28 -13.46 -14.62
CA SER A 50 -0.08 -12.88 -13.33
C SER A 50 -1.59 -12.87 -13.12
N LEU A 51 -2.00 -12.83 -11.85
CA LEU A 51 -3.41 -12.79 -11.47
C LEU A 51 -4.13 -11.55 -12.04
N HIS A 52 -3.47 -10.40 -12.09
CA HIS A 52 -4.12 -9.17 -12.57
C HIS A 52 -4.36 -9.18 -14.08
N ALA A 53 -3.48 -9.80 -14.87
CA ALA A 53 -3.67 -9.96 -16.31
C ALA A 53 -4.84 -10.88 -16.62
N GLU A 54 -5.04 -11.96 -15.84
CA GLU A 54 -6.18 -12.86 -15.99
C GLU A 54 -7.50 -12.27 -15.47
N ALA A 55 -7.43 -11.43 -14.43
CA ALA A 55 -8.63 -10.87 -13.80
C ALA A 55 -9.38 -9.88 -14.70
N ALA A 56 -8.65 -9.16 -15.57
CA ALA A 56 -9.20 -8.16 -16.48
C ALA A 56 -9.99 -8.78 -17.65
N ASP A 57 -10.86 -8.00 -18.27
CA ASP A 57 -11.63 -8.44 -19.45
C ASP A 57 -10.75 -8.52 -20.71
N GLU A 58 -9.73 -7.66 -20.78
CA GLU A 58 -8.68 -7.66 -21.79
C GLU A 58 -7.30 -7.40 -21.14
N ALA A 59 -6.24 -7.93 -21.72
CA ALA A 59 -4.87 -7.71 -21.26
C ALA A 59 -3.95 -7.37 -22.44
N VAL A 60 -3.23 -6.25 -22.34
CA VAL A 60 -2.33 -5.76 -23.38
C VAL A 60 -0.87 -5.93 -22.94
N HIS A 61 -0.08 -6.56 -23.80
CA HIS A 61 1.35 -6.76 -23.56
C HIS A 61 2.15 -5.47 -23.82
N LEU A 62 3.00 -5.08 -22.87
CA LEU A 62 3.98 -4.02 -23.01
C LEU A 62 5.32 -4.62 -23.39
N SER A 63 5.83 -4.25 -24.57
CA SER A 63 7.10 -4.78 -25.07
C SER A 63 8.30 -4.19 -24.32
N GLY A 64 9.25 -5.04 -23.93
CA GLY A 64 10.51 -4.64 -23.29
C GLY A 64 10.75 -5.38 -21.98
N GLU A 65 12.00 -5.35 -21.50
CA GLU A 65 12.41 -6.07 -20.29
C GLU A 65 12.45 -5.14 -19.06
N ALA A 66 12.78 -3.86 -19.25
CA ALA A 66 12.93 -2.94 -18.12
C ALA A 66 11.60 -2.28 -17.74
N LEU A 67 11.50 -1.84 -16.48
CA LEU A 67 10.38 -1.00 -16.03
C LEU A 67 10.24 0.27 -16.89
N ALA A 68 11.35 0.85 -17.35
CA ALA A 68 11.37 2.02 -18.23
C ALA A 68 10.73 1.76 -19.61
N ASP A 69 10.72 0.51 -20.06
CA ASP A 69 10.07 0.12 -21.32
C ASP A 69 8.59 -0.22 -21.11
N THR A 70 8.21 -0.59 -19.87
CA THR A 70 6.90 -1.15 -19.51
C THR A 70 6.12 -0.24 -18.55
N TYR A 71 6.08 -0.55 -17.25
CA TYR A 71 5.23 0.11 -16.26
C TYR A 71 5.60 1.59 -15.97
N LEU A 72 6.77 2.04 -16.41
CA LEU A 72 7.20 3.45 -16.35
C LEU A 72 7.20 4.13 -17.72
N ASN A 73 6.67 3.47 -18.75
CA ASN A 73 6.59 4.00 -20.11
C ASN A 73 5.21 4.59 -20.40
N SER A 74 5.10 5.91 -20.24
CA SER A 74 3.88 6.68 -20.51
C SER A 74 3.31 6.44 -21.92
N GLU A 75 4.18 6.42 -22.94
CA GLU A 75 3.76 6.28 -24.34
C GLU A 75 3.21 4.88 -24.63
N ALA A 76 3.86 3.85 -24.10
CA ALA A 76 3.41 2.47 -24.27
C ALA A 76 2.05 2.23 -23.59
N ILE A 77 1.85 2.77 -22.38
CA ILE A 77 0.59 2.62 -21.64
C ILE A 77 -0.55 3.38 -22.32
N ILE A 78 -0.32 4.60 -22.80
CA ILE A 78 -1.34 5.37 -23.53
C ILE A 78 -1.68 4.67 -24.85
N SER A 79 -0.67 4.15 -25.56
CA SER A 79 -0.88 3.38 -26.79
C SER A 79 -1.70 2.12 -26.53
N ALA A 80 -1.44 1.40 -25.43
CA ALA A 80 -2.23 0.26 -24.99
C ALA A 80 -3.69 0.66 -24.77
N ALA A 81 -3.95 1.74 -24.01
CA ALA A 81 -5.29 2.23 -23.71
C ALA A 81 -6.07 2.59 -24.99
N LEU A 82 -5.44 3.30 -25.92
CA LEU A 82 -6.07 3.67 -27.19
C LEU A 82 -6.36 2.45 -28.06
N SER A 83 -5.44 1.48 -28.11
CA SER A 83 -5.60 0.28 -28.94
C SER A 83 -6.67 -0.68 -28.44
N SER A 84 -6.86 -0.77 -27.12
CA SER A 84 -7.91 -1.59 -26.48
C SER A 84 -9.26 -0.89 -26.39
N GLY A 85 -9.34 0.39 -26.79
CA GLY A 85 -10.56 1.20 -26.65
C GLY A 85 -10.92 1.52 -25.20
N ALA A 86 -9.92 1.61 -24.32
CA ALA A 86 -10.14 2.14 -22.97
C ALA A 86 -10.42 3.64 -23.03
N ASP A 87 -11.33 4.11 -22.18
CA ASP A 87 -11.75 5.50 -22.10
C ASP A 87 -11.01 6.26 -20.99
N ALA A 88 -10.54 5.52 -19.97
CA ALA A 88 -9.94 6.05 -18.76
C ALA A 88 -8.72 5.25 -18.33
N ILE A 89 -7.77 5.90 -17.63
CA ILE A 89 -6.61 5.26 -17.02
C ILE A 89 -6.66 5.44 -15.51
N HIS A 90 -6.62 4.33 -14.77
CA HIS A 90 -6.40 4.31 -13.34
C HIS A 90 -4.94 3.92 -13.05
N PRO A 91 -4.15 4.79 -12.40
CA PRO A 91 -2.72 4.53 -12.22
C PRO A 91 -2.39 3.64 -11.00
N GLY A 92 -3.37 3.37 -10.13
CA GLY A 92 -3.14 2.63 -8.89
C GLY A 92 -2.27 3.45 -7.94
N TYR A 93 -1.22 2.82 -7.41
CA TYR A 93 -0.19 3.49 -6.60
C TYR A 93 1.22 3.05 -7.02
N GLY A 94 2.24 3.85 -6.71
CA GLY A 94 3.59 3.63 -7.26
C GLY A 94 3.65 3.88 -8.78
N PHE A 95 4.74 3.45 -9.42
CA PHE A 95 4.97 3.66 -10.87
C PHE A 95 4.70 5.12 -11.31
N LEU A 96 3.73 5.32 -12.20
CA LEU A 96 3.40 6.63 -12.78
C LEU A 96 2.26 7.36 -12.06
N SER A 97 1.75 6.82 -10.94
CA SER A 97 0.59 7.41 -10.23
C SER A 97 0.81 8.82 -9.68
N GLU A 98 2.06 9.22 -9.43
CA GLU A 98 2.43 10.55 -8.95
C GLU A 98 3.29 11.30 -9.99
N ARG A 99 3.11 10.97 -11.28
CA ARG A 99 3.81 11.60 -12.39
C ARG A 99 2.90 12.60 -13.10
N SER A 100 3.12 13.89 -12.81
CA SER A 100 2.32 14.98 -13.40
C SER A 100 2.40 15.03 -14.92
N ASP A 101 3.57 14.71 -15.48
CA ASP A 101 3.78 14.58 -16.93
C ASP A 101 2.98 13.44 -17.54
N PHE A 102 2.84 12.32 -16.83
CA PHE A 102 1.96 11.23 -17.28
C PHE A 102 0.49 11.62 -17.23
N ALA A 103 0.03 12.25 -16.14
CA ALA A 103 -1.35 12.74 -16.04
C ALA A 103 -1.72 13.70 -17.19
N ILE A 104 -0.81 14.62 -17.54
CA ILE A 104 -0.96 15.53 -18.70
C ILE A 104 -1.06 14.72 -20.00
N ALA A 105 -0.13 13.78 -20.23
CA ALA A 105 -0.11 12.98 -21.44
C ALA A 105 -1.39 12.14 -21.63
N VAL A 106 -1.95 11.59 -20.55
CA VAL A 106 -3.23 10.88 -20.57
C VAL A 106 -4.36 11.80 -21.01
N THR A 107 -4.46 13.00 -20.42
CA THR A 107 -5.50 13.97 -20.78
C THR A 107 -5.34 14.52 -22.20
N ASP A 108 -4.10 14.76 -22.65
CA ASP A 108 -3.78 15.23 -24.01
C ASP A 108 -4.11 14.17 -25.07
N ALA A 109 -4.06 12.89 -24.70
CA ALA A 109 -4.51 11.77 -25.53
C ALA A 109 -6.04 11.60 -25.58
N GLY A 110 -6.80 12.44 -24.88
CA GLY A 110 -8.26 12.39 -24.82
C GLY A 110 -8.83 11.33 -23.89
N LEU A 111 -8.01 10.75 -23.01
CA LEU A 111 -8.40 9.75 -22.02
C LEU A 111 -8.73 10.42 -20.67
N VAL A 112 -9.63 9.82 -19.90
CA VAL A 112 -9.95 10.27 -18.54
C VAL A 112 -8.84 9.82 -17.58
N TRP A 113 -8.17 10.77 -16.94
CA TRP A 113 -7.24 10.51 -15.85
C TRP A 113 -8.01 10.27 -14.54
N ILE A 114 -7.88 9.08 -13.94
CA ILE A 114 -8.50 8.77 -12.65
C ILE A 114 -7.51 9.07 -11.53
N GLY A 115 -7.39 10.35 -11.19
CA GLY A 115 -6.49 10.86 -10.17
C GLY A 115 -6.57 12.39 -10.06
N PRO A 116 -5.75 13.00 -9.19
CA PRO A 116 -5.76 14.45 -9.02
C PRO A 116 -5.19 15.19 -10.24
N PRO A 117 -5.46 16.49 -10.38
CA PRO A 117 -4.92 17.28 -11.48
C PRO A 117 -3.39 17.31 -11.46
N ALA A 118 -2.76 17.34 -12.64
CA ALA A 118 -1.30 17.34 -12.77
C ALA A 118 -0.60 18.45 -11.97
N LYS A 119 -1.26 19.62 -11.83
CA LYS A 119 -0.75 20.71 -11.01
C LYS A 119 -0.67 20.33 -9.53
N ALA A 120 -1.70 19.69 -8.97
CA ALA A 120 -1.70 19.21 -7.60
C ALA A 120 -0.59 18.15 -7.37
N ILE A 121 -0.45 17.21 -8.31
CA ILE A 121 0.64 16.21 -8.30
C ILE A 121 2.00 16.90 -8.26
N SER A 122 2.25 17.86 -9.16
CA SER A 122 3.54 18.55 -9.24
C SER A 122 3.85 19.39 -7.99
N THR A 123 2.86 20.10 -7.44
CA THR A 123 3.04 20.97 -6.27
C THR A 123 3.30 20.14 -5.02
N MET A 124 2.57 19.04 -4.83
CA MET A 124 2.70 18.19 -3.63
C MET A 124 3.87 17.21 -3.73
N GLY A 125 4.28 16.81 -4.94
CA GLY A 125 5.46 15.97 -5.16
C GLY A 125 6.79 16.70 -4.95
N ASP A 126 6.80 18.04 -5.05
CA ASP A 126 7.96 18.86 -4.70
C ASP A 126 7.90 19.29 -3.23
N LYS A 127 8.85 18.82 -2.42
CA LYS A 127 8.85 19.04 -0.97
C LYS A 127 8.83 20.52 -0.57
N ILE A 128 9.55 21.36 -1.32
CA ILE A 128 9.67 22.79 -1.02
C ILE A 128 8.34 23.48 -1.34
N SER A 129 7.81 23.26 -2.55
CA SER A 129 6.53 23.80 -2.99
C SER A 129 5.39 23.34 -2.09
N ALA A 130 5.34 22.06 -1.76
CA ALA A 130 4.35 21.49 -0.83
C ALA A 130 4.42 22.18 0.53
N ARG A 131 5.62 22.36 1.08
CA ARG A 131 5.79 23.02 2.39
C ARG A 131 5.36 24.48 2.37
N ILE A 132 5.74 25.25 1.35
CA ILE A 132 5.33 26.65 1.18
C ILE A 132 3.81 26.72 1.12
N GLN A 133 3.20 25.87 0.29
CA GLN A 133 1.75 25.78 0.13
C GLN A 133 1.04 25.47 1.46
N MET A 134 1.58 24.53 2.26
CA MET A 134 1.01 24.18 3.56
C MET A 134 1.09 25.33 4.57
N ILE A 135 2.20 26.08 4.60
CA ILE A 135 2.33 27.27 5.45
C ILE A 135 1.30 28.33 5.05
N GLU A 136 1.21 28.65 3.77
CA GLU A 136 0.27 29.66 3.26
C GLU A 136 -1.19 29.28 3.54
N SER A 137 -1.47 27.98 3.56
CA SER A 137 -2.80 27.43 3.84
C SER A 137 -3.11 27.27 5.34
N GLY A 138 -2.16 27.61 6.21
CA GLY A 138 -2.29 27.49 7.67
C GLY A 138 -2.33 26.05 8.17
N VAL A 139 -1.81 25.09 7.39
CA VAL A 139 -1.62 23.70 7.82
C VAL A 139 -0.34 23.65 8.66
N PRO A 140 -0.37 23.06 9.88
CA PRO A 140 0.83 22.99 10.72
C PRO A 140 1.95 22.24 10.00
N VAL A 141 3.13 22.85 9.87
CA VAL A 141 4.34 22.20 9.34
C VAL A 141 5.39 22.11 10.43
N ILE A 142 6.35 21.18 10.29
CA ILE A 142 7.45 21.06 11.25
C ILE A 142 8.20 22.40 11.31
N PRO A 143 8.43 22.96 12.52
CA PRO A 143 9.22 24.17 12.67
C PRO A 143 10.60 23.96 12.05
N GLY A 144 10.92 24.79 11.07
CA GLY A 144 12.14 24.67 10.32
C GLY A 144 12.33 25.83 9.34
N GLU A 145 13.58 26.04 8.97
CA GLU A 145 14.04 27.12 8.11
C GLU A 145 15.09 26.60 7.13
N GLU A 146 15.04 27.10 5.90
CA GLU A 146 16.08 26.85 4.91
C GLU A 146 17.24 27.81 5.13
N LEU A 147 18.46 27.28 5.21
CA LEU A 147 19.66 28.09 5.29
C LEU A 147 20.32 28.14 3.91
N THR A 148 20.01 29.18 3.15
CA THR A 148 20.83 29.56 2.01
C THR A 148 22.03 30.36 2.52
N VAL A 149 23.22 29.78 2.42
CA VAL A 149 24.46 30.48 2.81
C VAL A 149 25.20 30.92 1.54
N PRO A 150 25.32 32.23 1.28
CA PRO A 150 26.14 32.72 0.17
C PRO A 150 27.63 32.39 0.36
N ASP A 151 28.33 32.10 -0.73
CA ASP A 151 29.77 31.85 -0.70
C ASP A 151 30.53 33.02 -0.04
N GLY A 152 31.28 32.71 1.03
CA GLY A 152 32.09 33.68 1.78
C GLY A 152 31.41 34.36 2.97
N ALA A 153 30.15 34.05 3.28
CA ALA A 153 29.45 34.56 4.47
C ALA A 153 29.79 33.79 5.76
N ASP A 154 29.54 34.39 6.93
CA ASP A 154 29.64 33.72 8.23
C ASP A 154 28.50 32.70 8.41
N HIS A 155 28.74 31.50 7.88
CA HIS A 155 27.86 30.35 7.96
C HIS A 155 27.49 29.96 9.40
N LEU A 156 28.38 30.20 10.37
CA LEU A 156 28.18 29.79 11.76
C LEU A 156 27.20 30.69 12.49
N GLY A 157 27.23 32.00 12.26
CA GLY A 157 26.31 32.95 12.87
C GLY A 157 24.86 32.72 12.45
N ALA A 158 24.63 32.56 11.13
CA ALA A 158 23.29 32.29 10.59
C ALA A 158 22.74 30.93 11.04
N LEU A 159 23.59 29.89 11.00
CA LEU A 159 23.26 28.54 11.45
C LEU A 159 22.91 28.50 12.95
N ALA A 160 23.69 29.17 13.80
CA ALA A 160 23.43 29.23 15.23
C ALA A 160 22.13 29.98 15.56
N ALA A 161 21.83 31.08 14.86
CA ALA A 161 20.60 31.83 15.04
C ALA A 161 19.36 31.01 14.60
N CYS A 162 19.47 30.29 13.49
CA CYS A 162 18.44 29.37 13.01
C CYS A 162 18.21 28.22 14.01
N ALA A 163 19.27 27.54 14.43
CA ALA A 163 19.20 26.46 15.43
C ALA A 163 18.61 26.93 16.77
N ALA A 164 18.86 28.17 17.18
CA ALA A 164 18.27 28.74 18.38
C ALA A 164 16.76 29.00 18.26
N ARG A 165 16.26 29.33 17.06
CA ARG A 165 14.82 29.51 16.80
C ARG A 165 14.09 28.17 16.68
N VAL A 166 14.69 27.22 15.97
CA VAL A 166 14.13 25.86 15.79
C VAL A 166 14.15 25.09 17.11
N GLY A 167 15.25 25.19 17.87
CA GLY A 167 15.45 24.46 19.12
C GLY A 167 16.04 23.06 18.90
N TYR A 168 16.64 22.51 19.96
CA TYR A 168 17.23 21.17 19.96
C TYR A 168 16.28 20.14 20.62
N PRO A 169 16.30 18.86 20.18
CA PRO A 169 17.13 18.35 19.09
C PRO A 169 16.61 18.79 17.71
N LEU A 170 17.52 18.94 16.75
CA LEU A 170 17.21 19.35 15.38
C LEU A 170 17.72 18.36 14.35
N LEU A 171 17.16 18.41 13.15
CA LEU A 171 17.54 17.59 12.01
C LEU A 171 18.01 18.50 10.88
N LEU A 172 19.20 18.21 10.37
CA LEU A 172 19.76 18.83 9.19
C LEU A 172 19.41 17.94 7.99
N LYS A 173 18.79 18.50 6.94
CA LYS A 173 18.44 17.78 5.71
C LYS A 173 18.98 18.51 4.49
N ALA A 174 19.43 17.80 3.47
CA ALA A 174 19.71 18.40 2.17
C ALA A 174 18.41 18.93 1.53
N SER A 175 18.38 20.19 1.07
CA SER A 175 17.19 20.77 0.42
C SER A 175 16.78 20.01 -0.85
N ALA A 176 17.75 19.57 -1.65
CA ALA A 176 17.54 18.78 -2.87
C ALA A 176 17.42 17.26 -2.63
N GLY A 177 17.39 16.80 -1.36
CA GLY A 177 17.53 15.38 -1.01
C GLY A 177 16.21 14.60 -0.87
N GLY A 178 16.22 13.36 -1.37
CA GLY A 178 15.17 12.34 -1.20
C GLY A 178 15.68 11.05 -0.57
N GLY A 179 14.80 10.26 0.06
CA GLY A 179 15.12 8.89 0.51
C GLY A 179 16.07 8.79 1.72
N GLY A 180 16.10 9.80 2.59
CA GLY A 180 16.83 9.76 3.87
C GLY A 180 18.35 9.94 3.80
N LYS A 181 18.92 10.14 2.60
CA LYS A 181 20.35 10.49 2.41
C LYS A 181 20.58 11.96 2.74
N GLY A 182 21.71 12.29 3.39
CA GLY A 182 22.01 13.67 3.82
C GLY A 182 21.19 14.18 4.99
N MET A 183 20.65 13.30 5.84
CA MET A 183 19.97 13.68 7.08
C MET A 183 20.87 13.46 8.30
N ARG A 184 21.06 14.49 9.13
CA ARG A 184 21.91 14.43 10.34
C ARG A 184 21.21 15.02 11.56
N ALA A 185 21.04 14.20 12.59
CA ALA A 185 20.48 14.62 13.86
C ALA A 185 21.53 15.38 14.69
N VAL A 186 21.15 16.52 15.25
CA VAL A 186 21.97 17.32 16.16
C VAL A 186 21.25 17.40 17.49
N GLN A 187 21.80 16.71 18.49
CA GLN A 187 21.20 16.62 19.83
C GLN A 187 21.51 17.84 20.69
N GLU A 188 22.64 18.49 20.46
CA GLU A 188 23.14 19.57 21.31
C GLU A 188 23.95 20.61 20.53
N PRO A 189 23.99 21.88 20.99
CA PRO A 189 24.64 22.96 20.27
C PRO A 189 26.10 22.72 19.87
N LYS A 190 26.86 21.98 20.68
CA LYS A 190 28.29 21.70 20.41
C LYS A 190 28.52 20.83 19.18
N MET A 191 27.51 20.07 18.74
CA MET A 191 27.58 19.19 17.58
C MET A 191 27.16 19.87 16.27
N LEU A 192 26.51 21.04 16.34
CA LEU A 192 25.88 21.72 15.20
C LEU A 192 26.85 21.93 14.04
N ARG A 193 28.04 22.46 14.33
CA ARG A 193 29.04 22.75 13.30
C ARG A 193 29.51 21.49 12.57
N ILE A 194 29.84 20.45 13.33
CA ILE A 194 30.42 19.21 12.79
C ILE A 194 29.39 18.51 11.90
N GLU A 195 28.16 18.39 12.38
CA GLU A 195 27.09 17.73 11.62
C GLU A 195 26.65 18.54 10.41
N TYR A 196 26.62 19.88 10.48
CA TYR A 196 26.33 20.73 9.32
C TYR A 196 27.39 20.62 8.23
N GLU A 197 28.67 20.71 8.58
CA GLU A 197 29.75 20.58 7.60
C GLU A 197 29.73 19.19 6.94
N ALA A 198 29.36 18.14 7.69
CA ALA A 198 29.19 16.80 7.15
C ALA A 198 27.96 16.69 6.24
N ALA A 199 26.80 17.22 6.66
CA ALA A 199 25.56 17.24 5.86
C ALA A 199 25.75 17.99 4.55
N SER A 200 26.35 19.18 4.59
CA SER A 200 26.57 20.03 3.43
C SER A 200 27.51 19.39 2.42
N ARG A 201 28.63 18.79 2.87
CA ARG A 201 29.53 18.02 1.98
C ARG A 201 28.84 16.83 1.32
N GLU A 202 28.03 16.10 2.08
CA GLU A 202 27.25 14.96 1.58
C GLU A 202 26.21 15.43 0.54
N ALA A 203 25.51 16.53 0.82
CA ALA A 203 24.54 17.15 -0.08
C ALA A 203 25.18 17.63 -1.39
N SER A 204 26.29 18.38 -1.32
CA SER A 204 27.01 18.84 -2.51
C SER A 204 27.54 17.68 -3.35
N THR A 205 28.01 16.59 -2.71
CA THR A 205 28.53 15.42 -3.42
C THR A 205 27.41 14.62 -4.08
N ALA A 206 26.28 14.46 -3.41
CA ALA A 206 25.17 13.63 -3.88
C ALA A 206 24.24 14.37 -4.87
N PHE A 207 24.06 15.69 -4.69
CA PHE A 207 23.02 16.47 -5.37
C PHE A 207 23.56 17.73 -6.08
N GLY A 208 24.86 18.02 -5.99
CA GLY A 208 25.46 19.22 -6.60
C GLY A 208 25.10 20.53 -5.89
N ASP A 209 24.28 20.47 -4.84
CA ASP A 209 23.80 21.60 -4.04
C ASP A 209 24.07 21.32 -2.55
N GLY A 210 24.80 22.23 -1.91
CA GLY A 210 25.14 22.14 -0.48
C GLY A 210 24.12 22.76 0.46
N THR A 211 22.96 23.20 -0.05
CA THR A 211 21.90 23.85 0.74
C THR A 211 21.31 22.88 1.76
N ILE A 212 21.30 23.32 3.02
CA ILE A 212 20.81 22.53 4.16
C ILE A 212 19.59 23.21 4.77
N TYR A 213 18.58 22.39 4.99
CA TYR A 213 17.38 22.68 5.72
C TYR A 213 17.53 22.28 7.19
N VAL A 214 17.11 23.15 8.11
CA VAL A 214 17.13 22.89 9.55
C VAL A 214 15.71 22.77 10.05
N GLU A 215 15.35 21.64 10.65
CA GLU A 215 14.02 21.43 11.24
C GLU A 215 14.11 20.84 12.64
N SER A 216 13.02 20.95 13.41
CA SER A 216 12.91 20.27 14.69
C SER A 216 12.92 18.75 14.51
N LEU A 217 13.77 18.05 15.26
CA LEU A 217 13.79 16.59 15.25
C LEU A 217 12.68 16.08 16.18
N LEU A 218 11.62 15.54 15.60
CA LEU A 218 10.58 14.85 16.35
C LEU A 218 11.07 13.44 16.71
N THR A 219 11.26 13.18 18.00
CA THR A 219 11.59 11.85 18.54
C THR A 219 10.34 11.18 19.06
N GLY A 220 10.24 9.85 18.92
CA GLY A 220 9.04 9.11 19.35
C GLY A 220 7.75 9.58 18.68
N ALA A 221 7.84 10.03 17.42
CA ALA A 221 6.70 10.48 16.66
C ALA A 221 5.89 9.29 16.15
N ARG A 222 4.60 9.54 15.94
CA ARG A 222 3.69 8.64 15.23
C ARG A 222 3.47 9.14 13.83
N HIS A 223 3.31 8.21 12.90
CA HIS A 223 2.90 8.53 11.54
C HIS A 223 1.38 8.37 11.47
N ILE A 224 0.66 9.50 11.44
CA ILE A 224 -0.79 9.55 11.34
C ILE A 224 -1.16 10.20 10.04
N GLU A 225 -2.07 9.60 9.30
CA GLU A 225 -2.44 10.12 7.99
C GLU A 225 -3.95 10.19 7.83
N VAL A 226 -4.43 11.14 7.04
CA VAL A 226 -5.86 11.42 6.87
C VAL A 226 -6.24 11.19 5.42
N GLN A 227 -7.20 10.29 5.20
CA GLN A 227 -7.79 10.06 3.89
C GLN A 227 -8.65 11.25 3.50
N ILE A 228 -8.49 11.73 2.27
CA ILE A 228 -9.38 12.74 1.68
C ILE A 228 -10.08 12.20 0.43
N LEU A 229 -11.24 12.78 0.13
CA LEU A 229 -11.95 12.68 -1.14
C LEU A 229 -12.41 14.07 -1.56
N ALA A 230 -12.14 14.44 -2.80
CA ALA A 230 -12.59 15.71 -3.37
C ALA A 230 -13.18 15.53 -4.77
N ASP A 231 -14.18 16.33 -5.13
CA ASP A 231 -14.80 16.33 -6.47
C ASP A 231 -14.53 17.62 -7.24
N SER A 232 -14.86 17.62 -8.52
CA SER A 232 -14.76 18.80 -9.41
C SER A 232 -15.80 19.88 -9.12
N HIS A 233 -16.66 19.71 -8.11
CA HIS A 233 -17.73 20.65 -7.73
C HIS A 233 -17.37 21.46 -6.48
N GLY A 234 -16.13 21.31 -5.98
CA GLY A 234 -15.62 22.03 -4.82
C GLY A 234 -15.97 21.36 -3.48
N ASN A 235 -16.47 20.13 -3.48
CA ASN A 235 -16.65 19.38 -2.25
C ASN A 235 -15.36 18.65 -1.90
N CYS A 236 -14.92 18.76 -0.65
CA CYS A 236 -13.79 18.01 -0.09
C CYS A 236 -14.14 17.52 1.32
N ILE A 237 -13.92 16.24 1.58
CA ILE A 237 -14.18 15.61 2.88
C ILE A 237 -12.98 14.75 3.31
N HIS A 238 -12.86 14.51 4.62
CA HIS A 238 -11.93 13.52 5.16
C HIS A 238 -12.67 12.24 5.60
N LEU A 239 -12.04 11.08 5.41
CA LEU A 239 -12.54 9.77 5.86
C LEU A 239 -11.80 9.26 7.10
N ASN A 240 -11.66 10.16 8.09
CA ASN A 240 -10.90 9.96 9.32
C ASN A 240 -9.41 9.65 9.06
N GLU A 241 -8.71 9.21 10.11
CA GLU A 241 -7.27 8.95 10.12
C GLU A 241 -6.91 7.46 10.19
N ARG A 242 -5.68 7.16 9.76
CA ARG A 242 -5.00 5.87 9.94
C ARG A 242 -3.72 6.09 10.76
N ASP A 243 -3.39 5.11 11.61
CA ASP A 243 -2.09 5.02 12.26
C ASP A 243 -1.20 4.07 11.47
N CYS A 244 -0.12 4.61 10.92
CA CYS A 244 0.86 3.89 10.11
C CYS A 244 2.22 3.85 10.80
N SER A 245 2.26 3.98 12.14
CA SER A 245 3.51 4.14 12.89
C SER A 245 4.36 2.88 12.94
N LEU A 246 3.80 1.68 12.73
CA LEU A 246 4.61 0.46 12.70
C LEU A 246 5.34 0.35 11.36
N GLN A 247 6.60 0.80 11.36
CA GLN A 247 7.43 0.91 10.17
C GLN A 247 8.79 0.23 10.36
N ARG A 248 9.35 -0.29 9.27
CA ARG A 248 10.73 -0.80 9.20
C ARG A 248 11.46 0.01 8.14
N ARG A 249 12.56 0.69 8.48
CA ARG A 249 13.31 1.54 7.52
C ARG A 249 12.39 2.48 6.71
N HIS A 250 11.44 3.10 7.39
CA HIS A 250 10.41 3.98 6.81
C HIS A 250 9.39 3.31 5.87
N GLN A 251 9.34 1.97 5.80
CA GLN A 251 8.30 1.22 5.09
C GLN A 251 7.22 0.78 6.08
N LYS A 252 5.96 1.11 5.80
CA LYS A 252 4.79 0.71 6.62
C LYS A 252 4.60 -0.82 6.57
N VAL A 253 4.32 -1.41 7.73
CA VAL A 253 4.24 -2.87 7.93
C VAL A 253 2.84 -3.31 8.35
N ILE A 254 2.29 -2.65 9.36
CA ILE A 254 0.91 -2.83 9.86
C ILE A 254 0.31 -1.45 10.07
N GLU A 255 -0.88 -1.26 9.53
CA GLU A 255 -1.65 -0.02 9.58
C GLU A 255 -2.99 -0.27 10.26
N GLU A 256 -3.49 0.70 11.01
CA GLU A 256 -4.78 0.57 11.69
C GLU A 256 -5.65 1.82 11.61
N ALA A 257 -6.97 1.62 11.59
CA ALA A 257 -7.96 2.70 11.59
C ALA A 257 -9.08 2.38 12.60
N PRO A 258 -9.50 3.34 13.43
CA PRO A 258 -8.87 4.64 13.69
C PRO A 258 -7.52 4.51 14.43
N SER A 259 -6.79 5.60 14.58
CA SER A 259 -5.56 5.59 15.40
C SER A 259 -5.89 5.44 16.89
N PRO A 260 -5.17 4.58 17.65
CA PRO A 260 -5.32 4.49 19.10
C PRO A 260 -4.81 5.74 19.84
N ALA A 261 -4.01 6.59 19.19
CA ALA A 261 -3.43 7.80 19.78
C ALA A 261 -4.29 9.06 19.56
N VAL A 262 -5.26 9.00 18.64
CA VAL A 262 -6.03 10.18 18.21
C VAL A 262 -7.40 10.21 18.87
N ASN A 263 -7.62 11.20 19.73
CA ASN A 263 -8.91 11.48 20.34
C ASN A 263 -9.84 12.24 19.37
N PRO A 264 -11.15 12.38 19.68
CA PRO A 264 -12.10 13.06 18.78
C PRO A 264 -11.73 14.50 18.42
N GLU A 265 -11.20 15.27 19.37
CA GLU A 265 -10.83 16.68 19.15
C GLU A 265 -9.63 16.78 18.19
N LEU A 266 -8.61 15.96 18.41
CA LEU A 266 -7.44 15.88 17.53
C LEU A 266 -7.83 15.37 16.15
N ARG A 267 -8.72 14.38 16.05
CA ARG A 267 -9.26 13.87 14.77
C ARG A 267 -9.91 14.99 13.97
N GLN A 268 -10.73 15.82 14.61
CA GLN A 268 -11.36 16.95 13.95
C GLN A 268 -10.32 17.99 13.49
N ALA A 269 -9.32 18.29 14.31
CA ALA A 269 -8.27 19.24 13.96
C ALA A 269 -7.41 18.76 12.78
N MET A 270 -7.00 17.49 12.80
CA MET A 270 -6.22 16.86 11.72
C MET A 270 -7.05 16.71 10.44
N GLY A 271 -8.33 16.32 10.56
CA GLY A 271 -9.28 16.25 9.45
C GLY A 271 -9.45 17.60 8.76
N ALA A 272 -9.66 18.67 9.54
CA ALA A 272 -9.78 20.02 9.00
C ALA A 272 -8.48 20.51 8.34
N ALA A 273 -7.31 20.15 8.90
CA ALA A 273 -6.02 20.48 8.31
C ALA A 273 -5.80 19.74 6.97
N ALA A 274 -6.19 18.46 6.88
CA ALA A 274 -6.09 17.67 5.66
C ALA A 274 -7.01 18.19 4.54
N VAL A 275 -8.26 18.57 4.88
CA VAL A 275 -9.18 19.18 3.91
C VAL A 275 -8.62 20.50 3.39
N LYS A 276 -8.10 21.38 4.27
CA LYS A 276 -7.44 22.62 3.86
C LYS A 276 -6.25 22.39 2.94
N ALA A 277 -5.41 21.40 3.25
CA ALA A 277 -4.27 21.02 2.42
C ALA A 277 -4.73 20.67 0.99
N ALA A 278 -5.77 19.85 0.87
CA ALA A 278 -6.36 19.43 -0.40
C ALA A 278 -6.97 20.60 -1.18
N GLU A 279 -7.80 21.41 -0.53
CA GLU A 279 -8.46 22.58 -1.14
C GLU A 279 -7.43 23.58 -1.68
N SER A 280 -6.30 23.74 -0.99
CA SER A 280 -5.26 24.70 -1.35
C SER A 280 -4.60 24.42 -2.71
N VAL A 281 -4.63 23.16 -3.16
CA VAL A 281 -4.07 22.74 -4.46
C VAL A 281 -5.16 22.38 -5.48
N GLY A 282 -6.43 22.68 -5.19
CA GLY A 282 -7.55 22.32 -6.04
C GLY A 282 -7.62 20.80 -6.29
N TYR A 283 -7.46 20.01 -5.22
CA TYR A 283 -7.38 18.57 -5.31
C TYR A 283 -8.68 17.94 -5.84
N GLU A 284 -8.57 16.83 -6.57
CA GLU A 284 -9.69 16.02 -7.07
C GLU A 284 -9.34 14.54 -6.91
N GLY A 285 -10.33 13.70 -6.61
CA GLY A 285 -10.15 12.26 -6.42
C GLY A 285 -9.79 11.89 -4.98
N ALA A 286 -9.15 10.72 -4.83
CA ALA A 286 -8.66 10.23 -3.54
C ALA A 286 -7.20 10.65 -3.30
N GLY A 287 -6.87 10.98 -2.06
CA GLY A 287 -5.51 11.31 -1.65
C GLY A 287 -5.33 11.13 -0.15
N THR A 288 -4.09 11.27 0.32
CA THR A 288 -3.80 11.19 1.74
C THR A 288 -2.88 12.32 2.16
N VAL A 289 -3.22 12.97 3.26
CA VAL A 289 -2.35 13.96 3.92
C VAL A 289 -1.70 13.28 5.13
N GLU A 290 -0.38 13.16 5.11
CA GLU A 290 0.40 12.52 6.16
C GLU A 290 0.91 13.54 7.18
N PHE A 291 0.90 13.15 8.45
CA PHE A 291 1.35 13.96 9.57
C PHE A 291 2.26 13.16 10.50
N LEU A 292 3.23 13.86 11.10
CA LEU A 292 3.91 13.39 12.29
C LEU A 292 3.19 13.91 13.54
N LEU A 293 2.72 13.01 14.38
CA LEU A 293 2.12 13.33 15.68
C LEU A 293 3.16 13.13 16.79
N SER A 294 3.47 14.21 17.49
CA SER A 294 4.43 14.22 18.60
C SER A 294 3.84 13.58 19.86
N SER A 295 4.71 13.20 20.79
CA SER A 295 4.30 12.69 22.11
C SER A 295 3.53 13.71 22.95
N ARG A 296 3.51 14.99 22.56
CA ARG A 296 2.77 16.08 23.22
C ARG A 296 1.38 16.32 22.63
N GLY A 297 1.01 15.58 21.58
CA GLY A 297 -0.26 15.75 20.87
C GLY A 297 -0.24 16.86 19.81
N GLU A 298 0.94 17.37 19.46
CA GLU A 298 1.12 18.32 18.35
C GLU A 298 1.32 17.54 17.05
N PHE A 299 0.66 17.95 15.97
CA PHE A 299 0.80 17.29 14.67
C PHE A 299 1.38 18.26 13.64
N TYR A 300 2.16 17.71 12.70
CA TYR A 300 2.85 18.48 11.68
C TYR A 300 2.78 17.75 10.35
N PHE A 301 2.45 18.46 9.28
CA PHE A 301 2.41 17.96 7.92
C PHE A 301 3.77 17.36 7.55
N LEU A 302 3.73 16.16 6.99
CA LEU A 302 4.88 15.43 6.50
C LEU A 302 4.92 15.49 4.97
N GLU A 303 3.86 14.97 4.34
CA GLU A 303 3.70 14.96 2.88
C GLU A 303 2.22 14.77 2.51
N MET A 304 1.94 14.87 1.21
CA MET A 304 0.64 14.52 0.66
C MET A 304 0.84 13.52 -0.47
N ASN A 305 0.32 12.31 -0.31
CA ASN A 305 0.32 11.29 -1.34
C ASN A 305 -0.84 11.58 -2.30
N THR A 306 -0.52 11.95 -3.54
CA THR A 306 -1.51 12.41 -4.52
C THR A 306 -2.13 11.26 -5.29
N ARG A 307 -2.54 10.21 -4.57
CA ARG A 307 -3.03 8.93 -5.09
C ARG A 307 -3.71 8.11 -4.00
N LEU A 308 -4.29 6.97 -4.39
CA LEU A 308 -4.67 5.93 -3.44
C LEU A 308 -3.42 5.34 -2.74
N GLN A 309 -3.58 4.82 -1.53
CA GLN A 309 -2.53 4.14 -0.78
C GLN A 309 -2.85 2.65 -0.59
N VAL A 310 -1.83 1.88 -0.21
CA VAL A 310 -1.93 0.42 -0.01
C VAL A 310 -2.98 0.11 1.07
N GLU A 311 -2.90 0.86 2.16
CA GLU A 311 -3.67 0.81 3.40
C GLU A 311 -5.05 1.47 3.34
N HIS A 312 -5.53 1.87 2.15
CA HIS A 312 -6.89 2.36 1.98
C HIS A 312 -7.99 1.41 2.51
N PRO A 313 -7.84 0.05 2.49
CA PRO A 313 -8.90 -0.84 2.96
C PRO A 313 -9.26 -0.69 4.43
N VAL A 314 -8.34 -0.28 5.33
CA VAL A 314 -8.74 -0.06 6.74
C VAL A 314 -9.70 1.12 6.88
N THR A 315 -9.59 2.13 6.02
CA THR A 315 -10.57 3.21 5.94
C THR A 315 -11.89 2.72 5.36
N GLU A 316 -11.87 1.93 4.28
CA GLU A 316 -13.10 1.36 3.71
C GLU A 316 -13.85 0.48 4.73
N MET A 317 -13.13 -0.36 5.48
CA MET A 317 -13.72 -1.26 6.48
C MET A 317 -14.33 -0.52 7.69
N THR A 318 -13.84 0.66 8.04
CA THR A 318 -14.34 1.46 9.16
C THR A 318 -15.44 2.44 8.78
N THR A 319 -15.49 2.86 7.52
CA THR A 319 -16.45 3.85 7.00
C THR A 319 -17.57 3.24 6.16
N GLY A 320 -17.34 2.08 5.54
CA GLY A 320 -18.22 1.48 4.55
C GLY A 320 -18.18 2.15 3.17
N ILE A 321 -17.24 3.07 2.94
CA ILE A 321 -17.09 3.79 1.67
C ILE A 321 -16.05 3.07 0.82
N ASP A 322 -16.43 2.66 -0.38
CA ASP A 322 -15.49 2.12 -1.38
C ASP A 322 -14.75 3.26 -2.07
N LEU A 323 -13.45 3.35 -1.85
CA LEU A 323 -12.61 4.44 -2.34
C LEU A 323 -12.35 4.36 -3.84
N VAL A 324 -12.21 3.16 -4.41
CA VAL A 324 -11.96 3.00 -5.84
C VAL A 324 -13.20 3.31 -6.66
N LEU A 325 -14.38 2.88 -6.20
CA LEU A 325 -15.65 3.28 -6.80
C LEU A 325 -15.85 4.80 -6.72
N LYS A 326 -15.51 5.43 -5.58
CA LYS A 326 -15.54 6.89 -5.46
C LYS A 326 -14.58 7.58 -6.41
N GLN A 327 -13.38 7.03 -6.65
CA GLN A 327 -12.46 7.55 -7.65
C GLN A 327 -13.07 7.50 -9.06
N PHE A 328 -13.80 6.43 -9.41
CA PHE A 328 -14.50 6.36 -10.70
C PHE A 328 -15.62 7.40 -10.82
N GLU A 329 -16.47 7.54 -9.80
CA GLU A 329 -17.55 8.53 -9.78
C GLU A 329 -17.00 9.96 -9.93
N VAL A 330 -15.97 10.30 -9.15
CA VAL A 330 -15.31 11.61 -9.23
C VAL A 330 -14.69 11.82 -10.59
N ALA A 331 -13.95 10.85 -11.13
CA ALA A 331 -13.34 10.96 -12.47
C ALA A 331 -14.39 11.08 -13.58
N ALA A 332 -15.59 10.52 -13.38
CA ALA A 332 -16.74 10.71 -14.28
C ALA A 332 -17.35 12.14 -14.18
N GLY A 333 -16.88 12.95 -13.22
CA GLY A 333 -17.35 14.31 -12.97
C GLY A 333 -18.61 14.37 -12.11
N LEU A 334 -18.96 13.29 -11.41
CA LEU A 334 -20.08 13.26 -10.49
C LEU A 334 -19.70 13.93 -9.16
N PRO A 335 -20.68 14.54 -8.44
CA PRO A 335 -20.43 15.02 -7.09
C PRO A 335 -20.22 13.83 -6.14
N LEU A 336 -19.53 14.05 -5.01
CA LEU A 336 -19.22 13.00 -4.02
C LEU A 336 -20.47 12.22 -3.53
N GLY A 337 -21.62 12.90 -3.46
CA GLY A 337 -22.88 12.33 -2.99
C GLY A 337 -22.90 12.00 -1.48
N ILE A 338 -21.86 12.41 -0.76
CA ILE A 338 -21.70 12.26 0.69
C ILE A 338 -21.14 13.56 1.26
N ILE A 339 -21.60 13.95 2.44
CA ILE A 339 -21.08 15.11 3.17
C ILE A 339 -20.28 14.67 4.41
N GLN A 340 -19.47 15.57 4.97
CA GLN A 340 -18.63 15.24 6.12
C GLN A 340 -19.41 14.67 7.32
N ALA A 341 -20.68 15.09 7.49
CA ALA A 341 -21.55 14.59 8.56
C ALA A 341 -22.02 13.14 8.38
N ASP A 342 -21.96 12.60 7.15
CA ASP A 342 -22.31 11.21 6.85
C ASP A 342 -21.14 10.25 7.12
N VAL A 343 -19.93 10.77 7.28
CA VAL A 343 -18.72 9.98 7.52
C VAL A 343 -18.73 9.47 8.97
N GLY A 344 -19.18 8.23 9.12
CA GLY A 344 -19.13 7.50 10.39
C GLY A 344 -17.76 6.89 10.69
N LEU A 345 -17.64 6.35 11.90
CA LEU A 345 -16.52 5.53 12.32
C LEU A 345 -17.05 4.29 13.05
N SER A 346 -16.94 3.12 12.41
CA SER A 346 -17.47 1.87 12.92
C SER A 346 -16.34 0.89 13.23
N GLY A 347 -16.24 0.49 14.49
CA GLY A 347 -15.28 -0.52 14.94
C GLY A 347 -13.82 -0.10 14.75
N HIS A 348 -12.98 -1.08 14.44
CA HIS A 348 -11.54 -0.93 14.28
C HIS A 348 -11.05 -1.91 13.22
N ALA A 349 -10.28 -1.43 12.26
CA ALA A 349 -9.65 -2.22 11.22
C ALA A 349 -8.12 -2.21 11.34
N ILE A 350 -7.49 -3.33 10.99
CA ILE A 350 -6.03 -3.49 10.96
C ILE A 350 -5.67 -4.21 9.66
N GLU A 351 -4.69 -3.69 8.94
CA GLU A 351 -4.10 -4.30 7.76
C GLU A 351 -2.67 -4.78 8.07
N ALA A 352 -2.32 -5.96 7.56
CA ALA A 352 -0.97 -6.47 7.60
C ALA A 352 -0.52 -6.83 6.18
N ARG A 353 0.64 -6.32 5.78
CA ARG A 353 1.21 -6.57 4.45
C ARG A 353 1.99 -7.88 4.43
N VAL A 354 1.47 -8.87 3.71
CA VAL A 354 2.09 -10.19 3.59
C VAL A 354 3.08 -10.18 2.43
N TYR A 355 4.36 -10.34 2.77
CA TYR A 355 5.48 -10.34 1.84
C TYR A 355 6.13 -11.72 1.76
N ALA A 356 6.66 -12.05 0.59
CA ALA A 356 7.64 -13.11 0.39
C ALA A 356 9.03 -12.61 0.83
N GLU A 357 9.23 -12.45 2.13
CA GLU A 357 10.49 -12.00 2.74
C GLU A 357 10.88 -12.91 3.91
N ASP A 358 12.19 -13.09 4.12
CA ASP A 358 12.73 -13.80 5.29
C ASP A 358 13.16 -12.81 6.38
N ALA A 359 12.29 -12.60 7.36
CA ALA A 359 12.55 -11.71 8.50
C ALA A 359 13.82 -12.09 9.29
N SER A 360 14.15 -13.38 9.40
CA SER A 360 15.33 -13.86 10.13
C SER A 360 16.64 -13.51 9.43
N ARG A 361 16.59 -13.26 8.11
CA ARG A 361 17.73 -12.90 7.28
C ARG A 361 17.71 -11.44 6.86
N GLY A 362 17.14 -10.57 7.69
CA GLY A 362 17.07 -9.14 7.41
C GLY A 362 16.08 -8.78 6.30
N PHE A 363 15.01 -9.58 6.17
CA PHE A 363 13.91 -9.40 5.23
C PHE A 363 14.32 -9.46 3.77
N LEU A 364 15.22 -10.38 3.43
CA LEU A 364 15.57 -10.61 2.04
C LEU A 364 14.36 -11.17 1.28
N PRO A 365 14.06 -10.65 0.06
CA PRO A 365 13.02 -11.21 -0.80
C PRO A 365 13.27 -12.69 -1.08
N CYS A 366 12.20 -13.48 -1.03
CA CYS A 366 12.23 -14.92 -1.19
C CYS A 366 11.49 -15.32 -2.46
N VAL A 367 12.26 -15.68 -3.48
CA VAL A 367 11.73 -16.17 -4.75
C VAL A 367 11.35 -17.65 -4.70
N GLY A 368 10.43 -18.05 -5.55
CA GLY A 368 10.01 -19.44 -5.66
C GLY A 368 8.58 -19.55 -6.18
N ARG A 369 8.04 -20.76 -6.18
CA ARG A 369 6.67 -21.02 -6.63
C ARG A 369 5.76 -21.20 -5.42
N LEU A 370 4.60 -20.54 -5.42
CA LEU A 370 3.57 -20.73 -4.40
C LEU A 370 2.92 -22.11 -4.59
N ALA A 371 3.47 -23.12 -3.93
CA ALA A 371 2.97 -24.50 -3.98
C ALA A 371 1.56 -24.62 -3.38
N THR A 372 1.28 -23.84 -2.33
CA THR A 372 -0.05 -23.75 -1.75
C THR A 372 -0.32 -22.32 -1.32
N TRP A 373 -1.47 -21.80 -1.73
CA TRP A 373 -1.95 -20.48 -1.32
C TRP A 373 -3.42 -20.61 -0.92
N LYS A 374 -3.71 -20.50 0.38
CA LYS A 374 -5.07 -20.51 0.91
C LYS A 374 -5.24 -19.32 1.84
N THR A 375 -6.11 -18.41 1.45
CA THR A 375 -6.41 -17.19 2.20
C THR A 375 -7.44 -17.49 3.30
N PRO A 376 -7.33 -16.84 4.47
CA PRO A 376 -8.33 -16.95 5.53
C PRO A 376 -9.66 -16.36 5.07
N GLN A 377 -10.76 -16.93 5.55
CA GLN A 377 -12.12 -16.46 5.26
C GLN A 377 -12.91 -16.31 6.55
N GLY A 378 -13.87 -15.39 6.57
CA GLY A 378 -14.82 -15.25 7.66
C GLY A 378 -15.29 -13.82 7.89
N PRO A 379 -16.22 -13.61 8.84
CA PRO A 379 -16.77 -12.29 9.13
C PRO A 379 -15.69 -11.30 9.58
N GLY A 380 -15.61 -10.17 8.87
CA GLY A 380 -14.64 -9.11 9.15
C GLY A 380 -13.21 -9.48 8.77
N ILE A 381 -13.01 -10.40 7.82
CA ILE A 381 -11.72 -10.70 7.18
C ILE A 381 -11.85 -10.36 5.70
N ARG A 382 -10.89 -9.58 5.19
CA ARG A 382 -10.73 -9.22 3.78
C ARG A 382 -9.29 -9.51 3.37
N VAL A 383 -9.11 -10.04 2.16
CA VAL A 383 -7.79 -10.31 1.60
C VAL A 383 -7.74 -9.76 0.19
N ASP A 384 -6.88 -8.78 -0.03
CA ASP A 384 -6.59 -8.21 -1.34
C ASP A 384 -5.29 -8.87 -1.83
N SER A 385 -5.40 -9.83 -2.75
CA SER A 385 -4.29 -10.68 -3.20
C SER A 385 -3.79 -10.28 -4.58
N GLY A 386 -2.47 -10.15 -4.73
CA GLY A 386 -1.82 -9.96 -6.03
C GLY A 386 -1.39 -11.27 -6.69
N VAL A 387 -1.51 -12.39 -5.96
CA VAL A 387 -1.05 -13.72 -6.36
C VAL A 387 -2.12 -14.79 -6.14
N ARG A 388 -1.93 -15.95 -6.75
CA ARG A 388 -2.71 -17.18 -6.54
C ARG A 388 -1.80 -18.40 -6.36
N GLN A 389 -2.41 -19.53 -6.01
CA GLN A 389 -1.70 -20.80 -5.97
C GLN A 389 -1.08 -21.13 -7.33
N GLY A 390 0.19 -21.50 -7.32
CA GLY A 390 0.95 -21.88 -8.50
C GLY A 390 1.76 -20.76 -9.13
N ASP A 391 1.53 -19.50 -8.75
CA ASP A 391 2.28 -18.35 -9.27
C ASP A 391 3.75 -18.40 -8.85
N ALA A 392 4.61 -17.82 -9.69
CA ALA A 392 6.02 -17.63 -9.41
C ALA A 392 6.26 -16.26 -8.79
N ILE A 393 6.98 -16.24 -7.67
CA ILE A 393 7.51 -15.03 -7.04
C ILE A 393 8.93 -14.83 -7.56
N THR A 394 9.15 -13.70 -8.24
CA THR A 394 10.41 -13.37 -8.92
C THR A 394 11.12 -12.19 -8.25
N ILE A 395 12.30 -11.85 -8.75
CA ILE A 395 13.05 -10.66 -8.30
C ILE A 395 12.65 -9.38 -9.04
N ASP A 396 11.78 -9.48 -10.05
CA ASP A 396 11.52 -8.40 -10.99
C ASP A 396 10.70 -7.26 -10.36
N PHE A 397 9.96 -7.57 -9.29
CA PHE A 397 9.04 -6.64 -8.63
C PHE A 397 9.09 -6.75 -7.11
N ASP A 398 8.33 -5.86 -6.45
CA ASP A 398 8.09 -5.90 -5.02
C ASP A 398 7.52 -7.28 -4.57
N PRO A 399 8.00 -7.85 -3.43
CA PRO A 399 7.62 -9.19 -2.99
C PRO A 399 6.28 -9.27 -2.25
N MET A 400 5.44 -8.24 -2.29
CA MET A 400 4.11 -8.26 -1.63
C MET A 400 3.21 -9.29 -2.32
N LEU A 401 2.70 -10.23 -1.52
CA LEU A 401 1.78 -11.27 -1.96
C LEU A 401 0.33 -10.81 -1.83
N ALA A 402 -0.02 -10.27 -0.67
CA ALA A 402 -1.36 -9.85 -0.34
C ALA A 402 -1.38 -8.86 0.82
N LYS A 403 -2.53 -8.18 0.97
CA LYS A 403 -2.89 -7.43 2.17
C LYS A 403 -3.93 -8.23 2.92
N LEU A 404 -3.69 -8.50 4.20
CA LEU A 404 -4.66 -9.14 5.07
C LEU A 404 -5.28 -8.07 5.98
N ILE A 405 -6.58 -7.84 5.81
CA ILE A 405 -7.32 -6.81 6.54
C ILE A 405 -8.35 -7.47 7.43
N VAL A 406 -8.42 -7.03 8.67
CA VAL A 406 -9.44 -7.47 9.63
C VAL A 406 -10.20 -6.28 10.18
N HIS A 407 -11.48 -6.46 10.48
CA HIS A 407 -12.33 -5.44 11.11
C HIS A 407 -13.12 -6.05 12.25
N ALA A 408 -13.17 -5.37 13.40
CA ALA A 408 -13.93 -5.79 14.58
C ALA A 408 -14.58 -4.62 15.31
N PRO A 409 -15.58 -4.86 16.19
CA PRO A 409 -16.17 -3.80 17.00
C PRO A 409 -15.22 -3.06 17.95
N THR A 410 -14.06 -3.65 18.27
CA THR A 410 -13.04 -3.03 19.14
C THR A 410 -11.65 -3.39 18.66
N ARG A 411 -10.66 -2.51 18.88
CA ARG A 411 -9.23 -2.77 18.59
C ARG A 411 -8.74 -4.11 19.13
N ARG A 412 -9.06 -4.42 20.39
CA ARG A 412 -8.67 -5.70 21.02
C ARG A 412 -9.28 -6.92 20.32
N ALA A 413 -10.49 -6.80 19.79
CA ALA A 413 -11.09 -7.87 19.00
C ALA A 413 -10.47 -7.96 17.59
N ALA A 414 -10.09 -6.82 16.99
CA ALA A 414 -9.37 -6.79 15.72
C ALA A 414 -8.01 -7.45 15.83
N LEU A 415 -7.23 -7.17 16.89
CA LEU A 415 -5.95 -7.81 17.17
C LEU A 415 -6.06 -9.35 17.26
N ARG A 416 -7.05 -9.86 18.01
CA ARG A 416 -7.27 -11.32 18.07
C ARG A 416 -7.67 -11.91 16.73
N ARG A 417 -8.49 -11.18 15.96
CA ARG A 417 -8.90 -11.62 14.62
C ARG A 417 -7.71 -11.62 13.66
N LEU A 418 -6.83 -10.63 13.74
CA LEU A 418 -5.61 -10.55 12.94
C LEU A 418 -4.70 -11.75 13.21
N ASP A 419 -4.44 -12.06 14.49
CA ASP A 419 -3.62 -13.24 14.85
C ASP A 419 -4.23 -14.55 14.33
N THR A 420 -5.54 -14.71 14.48
CA THR A 420 -6.25 -15.90 13.96
C THR A 420 -6.14 -15.98 12.43
N ALA A 421 -6.42 -14.87 11.73
CA ALA A 421 -6.39 -14.83 10.27
C ALA A 421 -4.97 -15.05 9.71
N LEU A 422 -3.94 -14.49 10.35
CA LEU A 422 -2.54 -14.76 9.99
C LEU A 422 -2.15 -16.22 10.26
N SER A 423 -2.66 -16.83 11.33
CA SER A 423 -2.43 -18.25 11.62
C SER A 423 -3.11 -19.19 10.62
N ASP A 424 -4.24 -18.77 10.05
CA ASP A 424 -5.02 -19.54 9.08
C ASP A 424 -4.56 -19.32 7.62
N LEU A 425 -3.72 -18.31 7.38
CA LEU A 425 -3.16 -18.02 6.05
C LEU A 425 -2.06 -19.04 5.70
N ILE A 426 -2.31 -19.85 4.68
CA ILE A 426 -1.37 -20.88 4.22
C ILE A 426 -0.64 -20.38 2.98
N ALA A 427 0.66 -20.16 3.10
CA ALA A 427 1.57 -19.80 2.01
C ALA A 427 2.77 -20.75 2.02
N LEU A 428 2.77 -21.78 1.18
CA LEU A 428 3.84 -22.77 1.08
C LEU A 428 4.61 -22.64 -0.24
N GLY A 429 5.90 -22.96 -0.20
CA GLY A 429 6.80 -22.92 -1.36
C GLY A 429 7.70 -21.70 -1.43
N VAL A 430 7.39 -20.65 -0.65
CA VAL A 430 8.26 -19.48 -0.41
C VAL A 430 8.25 -19.13 1.08
N THR A 431 9.35 -18.58 1.59
CA THR A 431 9.38 -17.99 2.93
C THR A 431 8.60 -16.68 2.93
N THR A 432 7.83 -16.44 3.99
CA THR A 432 7.02 -15.22 4.13
C THR A 432 7.25 -14.55 5.48
N ASN A 433 6.84 -13.28 5.58
CA ASN A 433 6.90 -12.50 6.80
C ASN A 433 5.71 -12.75 7.76
N ILE A 434 4.80 -13.70 7.47
CA ILE A 434 3.56 -13.94 8.23
C ILE A 434 3.84 -14.11 9.73
N GLY A 435 4.85 -14.91 10.04
CA GLY A 435 5.26 -15.14 11.41
C GLY A 435 5.67 -13.84 12.12
N PHE A 436 6.53 -13.04 11.49
CA PHE A 436 6.96 -11.75 12.03
C PHE A 436 5.77 -10.81 12.26
N LEU A 437 4.78 -10.79 11.35
CA LEU A 437 3.57 -9.98 11.52
C LEU A 437 2.77 -10.39 12.75
N ARG A 438 2.67 -11.69 13.06
CA ARG A 438 2.00 -12.18 14.27
C ARG A 438 2.71 -11.73 15.53
N ASP A 439 4.05 -11.86 15.57
CA ASP A 439 4.86 -11.43 16.70
C ASP A 439 4.77 -9.90 16.90
N ALA A 440 4.81 -9.14 15.81
CA ALA A 440 4.65 -7.68 15.84
C ALA A 440 3.27 -7.25 16.36
N ALA A 441 2.19 -7.91 15.89
CA ALA A 441 0.83 -7.65 16.34
C ALA A 441 0.59 -8.06 17.81
N ALA A 442 1.29 -9.08 18.30
CA ALA A 442 1.22 -9.54 19.70
C ALA A 442 2.12 -8.73 20.65
N HIS A 443 3.08 -7.95 20.13
CA HIS A 443 4.02 -7.21 20.94
C HIS A 443 3.33 -6.20 21.87
N GLN A 444 3.83 -6.06 23.10
CA GLN A 444 3.19 -5.21 24.12
C GLN A 444 3.04 -3.77 23.65
N VAL A 445 4.08 -3.19 23.04
CA VAL A 445 4.05 -1.80 22.52
C VAL A 445 2.97 -1.61 21.45
N PHE A 446 2.73 -2.61 20.59
CA PHE A 446 1.66 -2.57 19.59
C PHE A 446 0.30 -2.72 20.25
N THR A 447 0.12 -3.73 21.11
CA THR A 447 -1.18 -3.99 21.77
C THR A 447 -1.63 -2.86 22.70
N THR A 448 -0.71 -2.09 23.30
CA THR A 448 -1.04 -0.89 24.10
C THR A 448 -1.25 0.37 23.26
N GLY A 449 -1.00 0.30 21.94
CA GLY A 449 -1.09 1.45 21.05
C GLY A 449 0.01 2.47 21.32
N SER A 450 1.20 2.04 21.74
CA SER A 450 2.34 2.89 22.14
C SER A 450 3.43 2.98 21.05
N VAL A 451 3.18 2.44 19.86
CA VAL A 451 4.15 2.37 18.75
C VAL A 451 4.51 3.75 18.22
N THR A 452 5.78 3.92 17.90
CA THR A 452 6.39 5.07 17.24
C THR A 452 7.11 4.60 15.97
N THR A 453 7.41 5.53 15.06
CA THR A 453 8.03 5.21 13.75
C THR A 453 9.40 4.53 13.84
N ASP A 454 10.12 4.72 14.94
CA ASP A 454 11.42 4.14 15.22
C ASP A 454 11.35 2.81 16.00
N PHE A 455 10.15 2.31 16.33
CA PHE A 455 10.00 1.14 17.20
C PHE A 455 10.71 -0.11 16.67
N LEU A 456 10.47 -0.52 15.43
CA LEU A 456 11.10 -1.74 14.89
C LEU A 456 12.59 -1.55 14.63
N ASP A 457 13.02 -0.34 14.25
CA ASP A 457 14.43 -0.04 13.98
C ASP A 457 15.25 0.06 15.28
N SER A 458 14.61 0.37 16.42
CA SER A 458 15.25 0.44 17.74
C SER A 458 15.08 -0.83 18.59
N SER A 459 14.18 -1.74 18.19
CA SER A 459 13.93 -3.00 18.89
C SER A 459 14.84 -4.12 18.40
N ASP A 460 15.15 -5.07 19.29
CA ASP A 460 15.85 -6.28 18.89
C ASP A 460 14.92 -7.20 18.08
N ILE A 461 15.12 -7.22 16.76
CA ILE A 461 14.30 -8.00 15.82
C ILE A 461 14.44 -9.51 16.07
N SER A 462 15.51 -9.97 16.75
CA SER A 462 15.68 -11.39 17.08
C SER A 462 14.56 -11.92 17.99
N GLY A 463 13.89 -11.04 18.75
CA GLY A 463 12.71 -11.38 19.55
C GLY A 463 11.44 -11.66 18.74
N PHE A 464 11.43 -11.34 17.43
CA PHE A 464 10.34 -11.64 16.48
C PHE A 464 10.69 -12.85 15.60
N SER A 465 11.68 -13.64 16.02
CA SER A 465 12.06 -14.91 15.41
C SER A 465 11.11 -16.01 15.87
N HIS A 466 10.60 -16.77 14.91
CA HIS A 466 9.76 -17.94 15.19
C HIS A 466 10.52 -18.94 16.04
N THR A 467 9.75 -19.64 16.89
CA THR A 467 10.24 -20.88 17.49
C THR A 467 10.43 -21.87 16.35
N GLU A 468 11.66 -22.31 16.09
CA GLU A 468 11.89 -23.41 15.16
C GLU A 468 11.03 -24.60 15.61
N VAL A 469 10.13 -25.04 14.74
CA VAL A 469 9.36 -26.25 15.00
C VAL A 469 10.33 -27.41 14.89
N GLU A 470 10.60 -28.04 16.03
CA GLU A 470 11.46 -29.23 16.12
C GLU A 470 11.16 -30.19 14.97
N PRO A 471 12.17 -30.64 14.18
CA PRO A 471 11.95 -31.50 13.02
C PRO A 471 11.11 -32.74 13.33
N THR A 472 11.19 -33.26 14.56
CA THR A 472 10.36 -34.38 15.03
C THR A 472 8.87 -34.07 15.06
N VAL A 473 8.48 -32.83 15.37
CA VAL A 473 7.08 -32.37 15.35
C VAL A 473 6.60 -32.29 13.91
N LEU A 474 7.41 -31.74 13.00
CA LEU A 474 7.08 -31.70 11.56
C LEU A 474 6.90 -33.11 10.98
N VAL A 475 7.82 -34.04 11.31
CA VAL A 475 7.71 -35.45 10.90
C VAL A 475 6.45 -36.11 11.49
N ALA A 476 6.15 -35.87 12.77
CA ALA A 476 4.95 -36.42 13.40
C ALA A 476 3.66 -35.90 12.74
N VAL A 477 3.59 -34.59 12.43
CA VAL A 477 2.47 -33.97 11.72
C VAL A 477 2.35 -34.54 10.30
N ALA A 478 3.45 -34.68 9.57
CA ALA A 478 3.46 -35.26 8.22
C ALA A 478 2.99 -36.73 8.23
N CYS A 479 3.49 -37.56 9.15
CA CYS A 479 3.06 -38.94 9.31
C CYS A 479 1.58 -39.05 9.71
N ALA A 480 1.09 -38.16 10.59
CA ALA A 480 -0.31 -38.10 10.96
C ALA A 480 -1.20 -37.70 9.77
N ALA A 481 -0.80 -36.68 9.00
CA ALA A 481 -1.52 -36.23 7.81
C ALA A 481 -1.60 -37.33 6.74
N GLN A 482 -0.48 -38.03 6.50
CA GLN A 482 -0.42 -39.19 5.62
C GLN A 482 -1.36 -40.32 6.10
N ARG A 483 -1.31 -40.66 7.40
CA ARG A 483 -2.18 -41.70 7.98
C ARG A 483 -3.66 -41.34 7.89
N LEU A 484 -4.01 -40.07 8.07
CA LEU A 484 -5.36 -39.54 7.94
C LEU A 484 -5.80 -39.40 6.48
N GLY A 485 -4.90 -39.65 5.52
CA GLY A 485 -5.18 -39.56 4.09
C GLY A 485 -5.46 -38.13 3.63
N LEU A 486 -4.93 -37.11 4.32
CA LEU A 486 -5.14 -35.70 3.97
C LEU A 486 -4.46 -35.30 2.65
N GLU A 487 -3.52 -36.13 2.17
CA GLU A 487 -2.88 -36.03 0.86
C GLU A 487 -3.67 -36.70 -0.27
N ARG A 488 -4.74 -37.45 0.06
CA ARG A 488 -5.60 -38.07 -0.95
C ARG A 488 -6.57 -37.00 -1.44
N ASP A 489 -6.22 -36.35 -2.54
CA ASP A 489 -7.19 -35.59 -3.30
C ASP A 489 -8.44 -36.46 -3.55
N SER A 490 -9.60 -35.96 -3.15
CA SER A 490 -10.86 -36.45 -3.68
C SER A 490 -10.88 -36.11 -5.17
N SER A 491 -10.32 -36.99 -5.97
CA SER A 491 -10.51 -37.00 -7.41
C SER A 491 -11.98 -37.26 -7.68
N ASP A 492 -12.80 -36.20 -7.64
CA ASP A 492 -14.13 -36.19 -8.24
C ASP A 492 -14.01 -36.00 -9.77
N GLY A 493 -13.09 -36.78 -10.35
CA GLY A 493 -12.91 -36.97 -11.77
C GLY A 493 -13.30 -38.40 -12.06
N GLY A 494 -14.51 -38.58 -12.60
CA GLY A 494 -15.11 -39.88 -12.89
C GLY A 494 -14.20 -40.81 -13.68
N MET A 495 -13.43 -41.62 -12.95
CA MET A 495 -12.89 -42.86 -13.45
C MET A 495 -13.88 -43.92 -12.97
N ARG A 496 -14.71 -44.39 -13.90
CA ARG A 496 -15.50 -45.61 -13.74
C ARG A 496 -14.65 -46.62 -12.97
N ALA A 497 -15.12 -47.01 -11.79
CA ALA A 497 -14.62 -48.17 -11.10
C ALA A 497 -14.67 -49.34 -12.10
N LEU A 498 -13.50 -49.68 -12.64
CA LEU A 498 -13.26 -50.96 -13.27
C LEU A 498 -13.36 -51.96 -12.12
N ASP A 499 -14.57 -52.46 -11.97
CA ASP A 499 -14.93 -53.59 -11.13
C ASP A 499 -13.96 -54.75 -11.43
N GLU A 500 -13.15 -55.11 -10.42
CA GLU A 500 -12.23 -56.24 -10.41
C GLU A 500 -12.93 -57.61 -10.53
N HIS A 501 -14.22 -57.65 -10.89
CA HIS A 501 -14.99 -58.86 -11.13
C HIS A 501 -15.41 -59.12 -12.57
N THR A 502 -14.82 -58.44 -13.57
CA THR A 502 -15.04 -58.78 -14.99
C THR A 502 -13.79 -59.28 -15.71
N GLY A 503 -13.41 -60.52 -15.39
CA GLY A 503 -12.98 -61.57 -16.33
C GLY A 503 -11.86 -61.26 -17.34
N HIS A 504 -10.64 -61.72 -17.02
CA HIS A 504 -9.53 -61.87 -17.96
C HIS A 504 -9.94 -62.79 -19.14
N PRO A 505 -9.47 -62.54 -20.39
CA PRO A 505 -9.86 -63.31 -21.60
C PRO A 505 -9.38 -64.78 -21.66
N GLY A 506 -8.92 -65.34 -20.53
CA GLY A 506 -8.43 -66.71 -20.42
C GLY A 506 -9.14 -67.56 -19.37
N ASP A 507 -10.30 -67.14 -18.86
CA ASP A 507 -11.02 -67.88 -17.82
C ASP A 507 -11.65 -69.19 -18.35
N PRO A 508 -11.15 -70.37 -17.92
CA PRO A 508 -11.64 -71.66 -18.38
C PRO A 508 -13.05 -72.02 -17.87
N PHE A 509 -13.63 -71.26 -16.93
CA PHE A 509 -14.93 -71.55 -16.32
C PHE A 509 -16.13 -71.00 -17.10
N ARG A 510 -15.92 -70.27 -18.22
CA ARG A 510 -17.00 -69.81 -19.12
C ARG A 510 -17.76 -70.93 -19.85
N THR A 511 -17.37 -72.19 -19.73
CA THR A 511 -18.00 -73.32 -20.43
C THR A 511 -19.02 -74.12 -19.62
N LEU A 512 -19.30 -73.75 -18.37
CA LEU A 512 -20.32 -74.42 -17.57
C LEU A 512 -21.67 -73.70 -17.69
N THR A 513 -22.35 -73.92 -18.81
CA THR A 513 -23.76 -73.59 -18.99
C THR A 513 -24.65 -74.62 -18.31
N ARG A 514 -25.20 -74.28 -17.14
CA ARG A 514 -26.45 -74.88 -16.66
C ARG A 514 -27.34 -73.84 -15.99
N SER A 515 -28.39 -73.47 -16.72
CA SER A 515 -29.60 -72.86 -16.20
C SER A 515 -30.46 -73.92 -15.50
N PHE A 516 -31.08 -73.57 -14.37
CA PHE A 516 -32.41 -74.00 -13.87
C PHE A 516 -32.54 -73.72 -12.36
N PRO A 517 -33.77 -73.54 -11.83
CA PRO A 517 -34.97 -72.89 -12.37
C PRO A 517 -35.11 -71.43 -11.92
#